data_AF-A0A2W7B0R0-F1
#
_entry.id   AF-A0A2W7B0R0-F1
#
_cell.length_a   1.000
_cell.length_b   1.000
_cell.length_c   1.000
_cell.angle_alpha   90.00
_cell.angle_beta   90.00
_cell.angle_gamma   90.00
#
_symmetry.space_group_name_H-M   'P 1'
#
loop_
_entity.id
_entity.type
_entity.pdbx_description
1 polymer ?
#
loop_
_entity_poly.entity_id
_entity_poly.type
_entity_poly.pdbx_seq_one_letter_code
_entity_poly.pdbx_strand_id
1 'polypeptide(L)'
;MSMGLMPTMWRLNELMARHRVSGKALADELGISTNAVSALRTAETMPKINGDRLDQIAAALTKLSERGGTVRGVDLLEDREPGA
;
A
#
# COMPACT_ATOMS: atom_id res chain seq x y z
N MET A 1 5.14 9.82 27.76
CA MET A 1 3.75 9.79 27.23
C MET A 1 3.90 9.62 25.73
N SER A 2 3.76 8.40 25.21
CA SER A 2 3.96 8.17 23.78
C SER A 2 2.65 8.50 23.07
N MET A 3 2.66 9.60 22.30
CA MET A 3 1.59 10.00 21.42
C MET A 3 1.31 8.84 20.46
N GLY A 4 0.07 8.36 20.39
CA GLY A 4 -0.30 7.26 19.51
C GLY A 4 -0.16 7.70 18.05
N LEU A 5 0.91 7.27 17.39
CA LEU A 5 1.09 7.36 15.95
C LEU A 5 0.06 6.41 15.33
N MET A 6 -1.06 6.95 14.84
CA MET A 6 -1.96 6.20 13.98
C MET A 6 -1.58 6.55 12.54
N PRO A 7 -0.93 5.64 11.79
CA PRO A 7 -0.71 5.84 10.37
C PRO A 7 -2.08 5.94 9.70
N THR A 8 -2.49 7.15 9.39
CA THR A 8 -3.87 7.43 8.98
C THR A 8 -4.01 7.49 7.48
N MET A 9 -2.92 7.66 6.72
CA MET A 9 -3.02 7.78 5.27
C MET A 9 -2.44 6.56 4.55
N TRP A 10 -3.24 6.03 3.63
CA TRP A 10 -2.91 4.87 2.82
C TRP A 10 -2.22 5.28 1.52
N ARG A 11 -0.99 4.82 1.29
CA ARG A 11 -0.14 5.27 0.18
C ARG A 11 -0.05 4.31 -1.00
N LEU A 12 -0.91 3.29 -1.08
CA LEU A 12 -0.80 2.29 -2.14
C LEU A 12 -0.79 2.90 -3.54
N ASN A 13 -1.65 3.89 -3.81
CA ASN A 13 -1.70 4.56 -5.11
C ASN A 13 -0.38 5.23 -5.50
N GLU A 14 0.20 5.96 -4.55
CA GLU A 14 1.47 6.65 -4.76
C GLU A 14 2.60 5.66 -4.99
N LEU A 15 2.70 4.61 -4.17
CA LEU A 15 3.75 3.59 -4.31
C LEU A 15 3.62 2.83 -5.63
N MET A 16 2.41 2.46 -6.05
CA MET A 16 2.18 1.86 -7.35
C MET A 16 2.67 2.77 -8.49
N ALA A 17 2.32 4.06 -8.45
CA ALA A 17 2.78 5.03 -9.46
C ALA A 17 4.30 5.20 -9.44
N ARG A 18 4.90 5.29 -8.24
CA ARG A 18 6.35 5.46 -8.05
C ARG A 18 7.14 4.25 -8.56
N HIS A 19 6.63 3.04 -8.36
CA HIS A 19 7.26 1.78 -8.77
C HIS A 19 6.82 1.30 -10.16
N ARG A 20 5.97 2.06 -10.86
CA ARG A 20 5.37 1.72 -12.17
C ARG A 20 4.58 0.41 -12.18
N VAL A 21 3.95 0.08 -11.06
CA VAL A 21 3.12 -1.13 -10.95
C VAL A 21 1.69 -0.82 -11.40
N SER A 22 1.21 -1.55 -12.41
CA SER A 22 -0.18 -1.44 -12.85
C SER A 22 -1.14 -2.14 -11.88
N GLY A 23 -2.37 -1.64 -11.75
CA GLY A 23 -3.39 -2.27 -10.92
C GLY A 23 -3.78 -3.68 -11.38
N LYS A 24 -3.69 -3.94 -12.69
CA LYS A 24 -3.87 -5.28 -13.24
C LYS A 24 -2.76 -6.23 -12.77
N ALA A 25 -1.50 -5.84 -12.93
CA ALA A 25 -0.37 -6.66 -12.48
C ALA A 25 -0.42 -6.95 -10.98
N LEU A 26 -0.77 -5.95 -10.17
CA LEU A 26 -0.93 -6.14 -8.73
C LEU A 26 -2.10 -7.08 -8.39
N ALA A 27 -3.20 -7.01 -9.13
CA ALA A 27 -4.35 -7.90 -8.94
C ALA A 27 -4.00 -9.35 -9.29
N ASP A 28 -3.35 -9.55 -10.43
CA ASP A 28 -2.85 -10.85 -10.91
C ASP A 28 -1.84 -11.45 -9.91
N GLU A 29 -0.91 -10.66 -9.37
CA GLU A 29 0.08 -11.13 -8.38
C GLU A 29 -0.53 -11.47 -7.01
N LEU A 30 -1.52 -10.68 -6.55
CA LEU A 30 -2.20 -10.92 -5.27
C LEU A 30 -3.34 -11.95 -5.37
N GLY A 31 -3.65 -12.45 -6.56
CA GLY A 31 -4.76 -13.38 -6.80
C GLY A 31 -6.13 -12.79 -6.45
N ILE A 32 -6.32 -11.48 -6.63
CA ILE A 32 -7.59 -10.78 -6.36
C ILE A 32 -8.13 -10.07 -7.60
N SER A 33 -9.37 -9.59 -7.53
CA SER A 33 -9.97 -8.85 -8.64
C SER A 33 -9.35 -7.46 -8.80
N THR A 34 -9.35 -6.94 -10.04
CA THR A 34 -8.96 -5.56 -10.34
C THR A 34 -9.81 -4.54 -9.60
N ASN A 35 -11.07 -4.87 -9.30
CA ASN A 35 -11.98 -4.04 -8.51
C ASN A 35 -11.52 -3.97 -7.04
N ALA A 36 -11.06 -5.09 -6.47
CA ALA A 36 -10.50 -5.11 -5.12
C ALA A 36 -9.23 -4.23 -5.05
N VAL A 37 -8.32 -4.34 -6.04
CA VAL A 37 -7.15 -3.44 -6.11
C VAL A 37 -7.56 -1.98 -6.27
N SER A 38 -8.58 -1.69 -7.08
CA SER A 38 -9.08 -0.33 -7.26
C SER A 38 -9.60 0.24 -5.94
N ALA A 39 -10.38 -0.55 -5.18
CA ALA A 39 -10.88 -0.15 -3.86
C ALA A 39 -9.75 0.06 -2.84
N LEU A 40 -8.73 -0.82 -2.84
CA LEU A 40 -7.52 -0.61 -2.04
C LEU A 40 -6.86 0.71 -2.43
N ARG A 41 -6.67 0.99 -3.71
CA ARG A 41 -5.94 2.17 -4.19
C ARG A 41 -6.64 3.49 -3.86
N THR A 42 -7.97 3.52 -3.84
CA THR A 42 -8.76 4.71 -3.54
C THR A 42 -9.05 4.91 -2.05
N ALA A 43 -8.65 3.96 -1.20
CA ALA A 43 -8.85 4.10 0.23
C ALA A 43 -8.02 5.27 0.77
N GLU A 44 -8.65 6.17 1.52
CA GLU A 44 -7.96 7.29 2.16
C GLU A 44 -7.16 6.85 3.39
N THR A 45 -7.68 5.84 4.10
CA THR A 45 -7.10 5.27 5.32
C THR A 45 -6.78 3.79 5.10
N MET A 46 -5.93 3.22 5.97
CA MET A 46 -5.59 1.80 5.87
C MET A 46 -6.90 0.98 5.91
N PRO A 47 -7.20 0.20 4.86
CA PRO A 47 -8.38 -0.66 4.86
C PRO A 47 -8.27 -1.69 5.99
N LYS A 48 -9.37 -2.35 6.35
CA LYS A 48 -9.39 -3.38 7.40
C LYS A 48 -8.63 -4.64 6.96
N ILE A 49 -7.30 -4.54 6.92
CA ILE A 49 -6.36 -5.58 6.56
C ILE A 49 -5.42 -5.85 7.74
N ASN A 50 -4.96 -7.08 7.88
CA ASN A 50 -3.98 -7.46 8.90
C ASN A 50 -2.54 -7.17 8.41
N GLY A 51 -1.57 -7.32 9.32
CA GLY A 51 -0.15 -7.12 8.99
C GLY A 51 0.35 -8.04 7.88
N ASP A 52 -0.06 -9.32 7.88
CA ASP A 52 0.31 -10.28 6.83
C ASP A 52 -0.13 -9.81 5.43
N ARG A 53 -1.37 -9.30 5.31
CA ARG A 53 -1.88 -8.76 4.06
C ARG A 53 -1.15 -7.50 3.63
N LEU A 54 -0.74 -6.67 4.58
CA LEU A 54 0.07 -5.48 4.32
C LEU A 54 1.44 -5.85 3.74
N ASP A 55 2.10 -6.84 4.34
CA ASP A 55 3.39 -7.36 3.87
C ASP A 55 3.27 -8.05 2.51
N GLN A 56 2.18 -8.78 2.24
CA GLN A 56 1.90 -9.35 0.92
C GLN A 56 1.79 -8.27 -0.17
N ILE A 57 1.09 -7.17 0.11
CA ILE A 57 0.96 -6.05 -0.83
C ILE A 57 2.34 -5.43 -1.08
N ALA A 58 3.12 -5.20 -0.03
CA ALA A 58 4.47 -4.63 -0.15
C ALA A 58 5.44 -5.55 -0.92
N ALA A 59 5.38 -6.85 -0.66
CA ALA A 59 6.17 -7.85 -1.38
C ALA A 59 5.78 -7.91 -2.86
N ALA A 60 4.48 -7.88 -3.18
CA ALA A 60 3.99 -7.83 -4.55
C ALA A 60 4.47 -6.58 -5.29
N LEU A 61 4.40 -5.40 -4.65
CA LEU A 61 4.93 -4.15 -5.21
C LEU A 61 6.44 -4.23 -5.47
N THR A 62 7.20 -4.78 -4.53
CA THR A 62 8.66 -4.97 -4.67
C THR A 62 8.97 -5.87 -5.86
N LYS A 63 8.27 -7.01 -5.97
CA LYS A 63 8.46 -7.99 -7.04
C LYS A 63 8.12 -7.41 -8.41
N LEU A 64 7.04 -6.62 -8.50
CA LEU A 64 6.55 -6.03 -9.74
C LEU A 64 7.25 -4.72 -10.11
N SER A 65 8.12 -4.19 -9.25
CA SER A 65 8.71 -2.88 -9.48
C SER A 65 9.71 -2.87 -10.64
N GLU A 66 9.43 -2.07 -11.66
CA GLU A 66 10.35 -1.86 -12.78
C GLU A 66 11.53 -0.94 -12.44
N ARG A 67 11.39 -0.11 -11.40
CA ARG A 67 12.42 0.83 -10.93
C ARG A 67 13.41 0.21 -9.94
N GLY A 68 13.12 -0.99 -9.43
CA GLY A 68 13.83 -1.58 -8.31
C GLY A 68 13.54 -0.88 -6.98
N GLY A 69 14.05 -1.48 -5.90
CA GLY A 69 13.83 -1.02 -4.52
C GLY A 69 12.84 -1.90 -3.76
N THR A 70 13.02 -1.98 -2.44
CA THR A 70 12.18 -2.77 -1.54
C THR A 70 11.12 -1.88 -0.92
N VAL A 71 9.86 -2.25 -1.11
CA VAL A 71 8.70 -1.70 -0.39
C VAL A 71 8.43 -2.58 0.81
N ARG A 72 8.29 -1.99 1.99
CA ARG A 72 7.88 -2.67 3.23
C ARG A 72 6.43 -2.33 3.56
N GLY A 73 5.78 -3.16 4.37
CA GLY A 73 4.41 -2.89 4.80
C GLY A 73 4.22 -1.50 5.43
N VAL A 74 5.23 -1.04 6.18
CA VAL A 74 5.24 0.29 6.80
C VAL A 74 5.32 1.44 5.78
N ASP A 75 5.87 1.24 4.58
CA ASP A 75 5.94 2.29 3.56
C ASP A 75 4.55 2.59 2.95
N LEU A 76 3.61 1.65 3.06
CA LEU A 76 2.21 1.85 2.65
C LEU A 76 1.45 2.82 3.58
N LEU A 77 2.09 3.21 4.68
CA LEU A 77 1.51 3.97 5.77
C LEU A 77 2.25 5.30 5.89
N GLU A 78 1.53 6.42 5.83
CA GLU A 78 2.08 7.73 6.18
C GLU A 78 1.70 8.11 7.61
N ASP A 79 2.70 8.57 8.37
CA ASP A 79 2.46 9.28 9.61
C ASP A 79 1.96 10.69 9.27
N ARG A 80 0.67 10.92 9.55
CA ARG A 80 0.06 12.23 9.44
C ARG A 80 -0.07 12.80 10.85
N GLU A 81 0.66 13.87 11.13
CA GLU A 81 0.38 14.71 12.29
C GLU A 81 -1.04 15.29 12.13
N PRO A 82 -1.98 15.07 13.06
CA PRO A 82 -3.29 15.68 12.98
C PRO A 82 -3.18 17.17 13.32
N GLY A 83 -2.99 18.02 12.31
CA GLY A 83 -3.09 19.47 12.44
C GLY A 83 -2.13 20.25 11.55
N ALA A 84 -2.59 20.57 10.34
CA ALA A 84 -2.12 21.70 9.54
C ALA A 84 -3.35 22.44 8.99
#